data_AF-A0A2D5S6G8-F1
#
_entry.id   AF-A0A2D5S6G8-F1
#
_cell.length_a   1.000
_cell.length_b   1.000
_cell.length_c   1.000
_cell.angle_alpha   90.00
_cell.angle_beta   90.00
_cell.angle_gamma   90.00
#
_symmetry.space_group_name_H-M   'P 1'
#
loop_
_entity.id
_entity.type
_entity.pdbx_description
1 polymer ?
#
loop_
_entity_poly.entity_id
_entity_poly.type
_entity_poly.pdbx_seq_one_letter_code
_entity_poly.pdbx_strand_id
1 'polypeptide(L)'
;MTGSTSNKSWLLGTLLIVTIAPSVGSLAGLWIWPGALGSAVYAICKMLLYGIPACVAWRTISRTDLLSGFRRGTTPGAIILGTLSGLVIGGGIIVFWFAGFRNTVDTDRLLVVMMESGLDRPVRFWLFAAWLCIGNSLLEEFVFRWFVDSRLKILGLPSFIAIPISALIFTIHHVIVLAAFFDLRIVVIGSAGVFIGGLIWSASLGLSKSVIPGWISHALVDLAIIVIGASMLGFI
;
A
#
# COMPACT_ATOMS: atom_id res chain seq x y z
N MET A 1 7.40 -38.45 -2.44
CA MET A 1 7.62 -37.59 -1.24
C MET A 1 8.39 -36.29 -1.53
N THR A 2 8.80 -36.01 -2.76
CA THR A 2 9.54 -34.80 -3.18
C THR A 2 8.66 -33.61 -3.56
N GLY A 3 7.34 -33.81 -3.74
CA GLY A 3 6.41 -32.77 -4.20
C GLY A 3 5.96 -31.76 -3.15
N SER A 4 5.94 -32.11 -1.85
CA SER A 4 5.46 -31.20 -0.79
C SER A 4 6.54 -30.21 -0.31
N THR A 5 7.80 -30.63 -0.29
CA THR A 5 8.94 -29.79 0.12
C THR A 5 9.27 -28.72 -0.92
N SER A 6 9.26 -29.08 -2.21
CA SER A 6 9.47 -28.15 -3.33
C SER A 6 8.44 -27.01 -3.33
N ASN A 7 7.17 -27.33 -3.05
CA ASN A 7 6.09 -26.34 -3.02
C ASN A 7 6.22 -25.38 -1.82
N LYS A 8 6.65 -25.88 -0.65
CA LYS A 8 6.88 -25.04 0.54
C LYS A 8 8.08 -24.10 0.37
N SER A 9 9.19 -24.58 -0.19
CA SER A 9 10.37 -23.74 -0.46
C SER A 9 10.08 -22.63 -1.47
N TRP A 10 9.32 -22.93 -2.52
CA TRP A 10 8.90 -21.92 -3.49
C TRP A 10 7.97 -20.86 -2.88
N LEU A 11 7.01 -21.30 -2.04
CA LEU A 11 6.11 -20.38 -1.33
C LEU A 11 6.89 -19.47 -0.38
N LEU A 12 7.82 -20.01 0.41
CA LEU A 12 8.66 -19.22 1.30
C LEU A 12 9.56 -18.25 0.54
N GLY A 13 10.20 -18.70 -0.55
CA GLY A 13 11.08 -17.86 -1.36
C GLY A 13 10.32 -16.69 -2.00
N THR A 14 9.16 -16.95 -2.59
CA THR A 14 8.33 -15.89 -3.19
C THR A 14 7.77 -14.92 -2.13
N LEU A 15 7.36 -15.43 -0.97
CA LEU A 15 6.93 -14.60 0.15
C LEU A 15 8.05 -13.68 0.61
N LEU A 16 9.26 -14.22 0.86
CA LEU A 16 10.40 -13.45 1.36
C LEU A 16 10.84 -12.34 0.39
N ILE A 17 10.86 -12.61 -0.92
CA ILE A 17 11.19 -11.59 -1.91
C ILE A 17 10.15 -10.47 -1.88
N VAL A 18 8.86 -10.81 -1.92
CA VAL A 18 7.76 -9.83 -1.96
C VAL A 18 7.72 -8.97 -0.70
N THR A 19 8.02 -9.54 0.48
CA THR A 19 7.96 -8.81 1.75
C THR A 19 9.15 -7.87 1.96
N ILE A 20 10.31 -8.16 1.38
CA ILE A 20 11.54 -7.37 1.55
C ILE A 20 11.72 -6.32 0.43
N ALA A 21 11.26 -6.63 -0.79
CA ALA A 21 11.41 -5.76 -1.96
C ALA A 21 10.99 -4.29 -1.73
N PRO A 22 9.82 -3.95 -1.15
CA PRO A 22 9.41 -2.55 -1.03
C PRO A 22 10.32 -1.77 -0.07
N SER A 23 10.80 -2.42 1.00
CA SER A 23 11.74 -1.80 1.95
C SER A 23 13.10 -1.56 1.32
N VAL A 24 13.65 -2.56 0.60
CA VAL A 24 14.93 -2.42 -0.12
C VAL A 24 14.85 -1.34 -1.18
N GLY A 25 13.78 -1.35 -1.99
CA GLY A 25 13.57 -0.33 -3.02
C GLY A 25 13.50 1.07 -2.42
N SER A 26 12.71 1.26 -1.37
CA SER A 26 12.53 2.57 -0.73
C SER A 26 13.82 3.06 -0.06
N LEU A 27 14.56 2.18 0.62
CA LEU A 27 15.87 2.50 1.20
C LEU A 27 16.88 2.91 0.13
N ALA A 28 16.99 2.11 -0.94
CA ALA A 28 17.90 2.38 -2.03
C ALA A 28 17.60 3.72 -2.72
N GLY A 29 16.32 3.97 -3.04
CA GLY A 29 15.87 5.15 -3.76
C GLY A 29 15.91 6.45 -2.95
N LEU A 30 15.62 6.38 -1.64
CA LEU A 30 15.45 7.58 -0.81
C LEU A 30 16.65 7.89 0.10
N TRP A 31 17.44 6.88 0.48
CA TRP A 31 18.46 7.03 1.53
C TRP A 31 19.88 6.70 1.07
N ILE A 32 20.07 5.60 0.32
CA ILE A 32 21.42 5.07 0.03
C ILE A 32 21.98 5.61 -1.29
N TRP A 33 21.21 5.51 -2.38
CA TRP A 33 21.65 5.93 -3.71
C TRP A 33 20.62 6.84 -4.40
N PRO A 34 20.29 8.03 -3.84
CA PRO A 34 19.42 8.98 -4.52
C PRO A 34 19.91 9.25 -5.95
N GLY A 35 18.99 9.30 -6.91
CA GLY A 35 19.28 9.47 -8.34
C GLY A 35 19.01 8.20 -9.17
N ALA A 36 19.71 8.08 -10.31
CA ALA A 36 19.39 7.06 -11.32
C ALA A 36 19.55 5.62 -10.81
N LEU A 37 20.61 5.33 -10.03
CA LEU A 37 20.86 3.98 -9.52
C LEU A 37 19.80 3.54 -8.51
N GLY A 38 19.52 4.37 -7.49
CA GLY A 38 18.44 4.07 -6.52
C GLY A 38 17.07 3.98 -7.18
N SER A 39 16.79 4.82 -8.19
CA SER A 39 15.55 4.74 -8.97
C SER A 39 15.43 3.42 -9.74
N ALA A 40 16.53 2.93 -10.32
CA ALA A 40 16.56 1.64 -10.99
C ALA A 40 16.31 0.48 -10.00
N VAL A 41 16.95 0.51 -8.83
CA VAL A 41 16.72 -0.49 -7.77
C VAL A 41 15.28 -0.45 -7.27
N TYR A 42 14.72 0.74 -7.04
CA TYR A 42 13.32 0.93 -6.66
C TYR A 42 12.37 0.34 -7.72
N ALA A 43 12.61 0.61 -9.00
CA ALA A 43 11.80 0.07 -10.10
C ALA A 43 11.86 -1.46 -10.18
N ILE A 44 13.04 -2.06 -10.04
CA ILE A 44 13.21 -3.53 -9.98
C ILE A 44 12.44 -4.10 -8.79
N CYS A 45 12.54 -3.48 -7.62
CA CYS A 45 11.82 -3.90 -6.43
C CYS A 45 10.30 -3.82 -6.59
N LYS A 46 9.76 -2.74 -7.18
CA LYS A 46 8.33 -2.62 -7.52
C LYS A 46 7.91 -3.68 -8.56
N MET A 47 8.76 -3.98 -9.54
CA MET A 47 8.50 -5.05 -10.51
C MET A 47 8.43 -6.43 -9.84
N LEU A 48 9.29 -6.72 -8.87
CA LEU A 48 9.22 -7.95 -8.08
C LEU A 48 7.99 -7.97 -7.17
N LEU A 49 7.71 -6.86 -6.49
CA LEU A 49 6.57 -6.68 -5.59
C LEU A 49 5.25 -7.01 -6.27
N TYR A 50 5.03 -6.53 -7.50
CA TYR A 50 3.78 -6.74 -8.23
C TYR A 50 3.82 -7.95 -9.17
N GLY A 51 4.96 -8.18 -9.82
CA GLY A 51 5.13 -9.21 -10.83
C GLY A 51 5.08 -10.63 -10.25
N ILE A 52 5.65 -10.86 -9.06
CA ILE A 52 5.60 -12.18 -8.42
C ILE A 52 4.15 -12.54 -8.05
N PRO A 53 3.38 -11.70 -7.32
CA PRO A 53 1.97 -11.98 -7.04
C PRO A 53 1.11 -12.16 -8.28
N ALA A 54 1.31 -11.32 -9.31
CA ALA A 54 0.61 -11.46 -10.58
C ALA A 54 0.91 -12.80 -11.26
N CYS A 55 2.19 -13.21 -11.30
CA CYS A 55 2.60 -14.50 -11.87
C CYS A 55 1.98 -15.68 -11.11
N VAL A 56 1.95 -15.63 -9.77
CA VAL A 56 1.29 -16.69 -9.00
C VAL A 56 -0.20 -16.72 -9.27
N ALA A 57 -0.86 -15.56 -9.28
CA ALA A 57 -2.29 -15.47 -9.55
C ALA A 57 -2.65 -16.02 -10.93
N TRP A 58 -1.87 -15.67 -11.95
CA TRP A 58 -2.03 -16.19 -13.31
C TRP A 58 -1.94 -17.72 -13.38
N ARG A 59 -1.08 -18.33 -12.56
CA ARG A 59 -0.88 -19.79 -12.53
C ARG A 59 -1.90 -20.54 -11.66
N THR A 60 -2.53 -19.87 -10.70
CA THR A 60 -3.30 -20.53 -9.63
C THR A 60 -4.78 -20.19 -9.65
N ILE A 61 -5.17 -19.04 -10.18
CA ILE A 61 -6.56 -18.58 -10.18
C ILE A 61 -7.12 -18.72 -11.60
N SER A 62 -8.25 -19.42 -11.73
CA SER A 62 -8.96 -19.46 -13.00
C SER A 62 -9.58 -18.09 -13.33
N ARG A 63 -9.77 -17.80 -14.62
CA ARG A 63 -10.43 -16.54 -15.04
C ARG A 63 -11.85 -16.41 -14.46
N THR A 64 -12.57 -17.52 -14.34
CA THR A 64 -13.90 -17.58 -13.74
C THR A 64 -13.85 -17.24 -12.25
N ASP A 65 -12.84 -17.73 -11.52
CA ASP A 65 -12.70 -17.44 -10.09
C ASP A 65 -12.34 -15.97 -9.85
N LEU A 66 -11.46 -15.38 -10.68
CA LEU A 66 -11.15 -13.94 -10.65
C LEU A 66 -12.41 -13.09 -10.82
N LEU A 67 -13.21 -13.36 -11.85
CA LEU A 67 -14.46 -12.64 -12.12
C LEU A 67 -15.47 -12.83 -10.97
N SER A 68 -15.55 -14.04 -10.41
CA SER A 68 -16.43 -14.33 -9.28
C SER A 68 -16.01 -13.60 -8.00
N GLY A 69 -14.71 -13.49 -7.74
CA GLY A 69 -14.16 -12.77 -6.59
C GLY A 69 -14.39 -11.27 -6.69
N PHE A 70 -14.29 -10.72 -7.91
CA PHE A 70 -14.67 -9.34 -8.19
C PHE A 70 -16.17 -9.12 -7.93
N ARG A 71 -17.05 -9.95 -8.51
CA ARG A 71 -18.51 -9.85 -8.33
C ARG A 71 -18.95 -9.99 -6.87
N ARG A 72 -18.34 -10.92 -6.11
CA ARG A 72 -18.61 -11.10 -4.68
C ARG A 72 -18.12 -9.91 -3.85
N GLY A 73 -17.04 -9.27 -4.30
CA GLY A 73 -16.48 -8.07 -3.67
C GLY A 73 -17.26 -6.79 -3.90
N THR A 74 -18.07 -6.72 -4.95
CA THR A 74 -18.83 -5.52 -5.34
C THR A 74 -20.27 -5.53 -4.82
N THR A 75 -20.56 -6.24 -3.73
CA THR A 75 -21.88 -6.16 -3.09
C THR A 75 -22.08 -4.78 -2.47
N PRO A 76 -23.34 -4.27 -2.38
CA PRO A 76 -23.60 -2.97 -1.77
C PRO A 76 -23.03 -2.83 -0.35
N GLY A 77 -23.13 -3.89 0.47
CA GLY A 77 -22.57 -3.90 1.82
C GLY A 77 -21.04 -3.80 1.85
N ALA A 78 -20.35 -4.48 0.93
CA ALA A 78 -18.89 -4.38 0.82
C ALA A 78 -18.46 -2.97 0.34
N ILE A 79 -19.16 -2.41 -0.65
CA ILE A 79 -18.90 -1.04 -1.12
C ILE A 79 -19.10 -0.04 0.03
N ILE A 80 -20.21 -0.14 0.78
CA ILE A 80 -20.49 0.71 1.94
C ILE A 80 -19.39 0.57 3.00
N LEU A 81 -18.96 -0.66 3.32
CA LEU A 81 -17.87 -0.89 4.28
C LEU A 81 -16.57 -0.19 3.85
N GLY A 82 -16.18 -0.36 2.58
CA GLY A 82 -14.98 0.27 2.03
C GLY A 82 -15.09 1.79 2.03
N THR A 83 -16.20 2.34 1.55
CA THR A 83 -16.42 3.79 1.49
C THR A 83 -16.47 4.42 2.87
N LEU A 84 -17.24 3.87 3.83
CA LEU A 84 -17.34 4.43 5.17
C LEU A 84 -16.00 4.39 5.90
N SER A 85 -15.29 3.26 5.86
CA SER A 85 -13.97 3.17 6.49
C SER A 85 -12.97 4.13 5.85
N GLY A 86 -12.97 4.25 4.51
CA GLY A 86 -12.12 5.19 3.79
C GLY A 86 -12.43 6.65 4.12
N LEU A 87 -13.71 7.04 4.17
CA LEU A 87 -14.14 8.39 4.54
C LEU A 87 -13.79 8.73 5.99
N VAL A 88 -13.92 7.77 6.92
CA VAL A 88 -13.55 7.98 8.32
C VAL A 88 -12.03 8.16 8.46
N ILE A 89 -11.23 7.28 7.86
CA ILE A 89 -9.76 7.37 7.96
C ILE A 89 -9.25 8.60 7.20
N GLY A 90 -9.64 8.76 5.94
CA GLY A 90 -9.21 9.88 5.08
C GLY A 90 -9.70 11.24 5.60
N GLY A 91 -10.95 11.32 6.04
CA GLY A 91 -11.48 12.52 6.71
C GLY A 91 -10.72 12.83 8.00
N GLY A 92 -10.39 11.81 8.79
CA GLY A 92 -9.52 11.94 9.95
C GLY A 92 -8.16 12.56 9.59
N ILE A 93 -7.50 12.07 8.53
CA ILE A 93 -6.22 12.62 8.04
C ILE A 93 -6.34 14.09 7.64
N ILE A 94 -7.37 14.44 6.86
CA ILE A 94 -7.62 15.83 6.41
C ILE A 94 -7.82 16.74 7.62
N VAL A 95 -8.70 16.35 8.56
CA VAL A 95 -8.96 17.13 9.77
C VAL A 95 -7.68 17.29 10.59
N PHE A 96 -6.93 16.22 10.80
CA PHE A 96 -5.69 16.25 11.57
C PHE A 96 -4.67 17.20 10.96
N TRP A 97 -4.53 17.17 9.63
CA TRP A 97 -3.64 18.07 8.89
C TRP A 97 -4.05 19.54 9.03
N PHE A 98 -5.27 19.89 8.61
CA PHE A 98 -5.69 21.29 8.51
C PHE A 98 -6.02 21.93 9.87
N ALA A 99 -6.45 21.15 10.87
CA ALA A 99 -6.81 21.69 12.17
C ALA A 99 -5.61 21.87 13.12
N GLY A 100 -4.50 21.17 12.92
CA GLY A 100 -3.41 21.18 13.91
C GLY A 100 -1.99 21.02 13.39
N PHE A 101 -1.77 20.26 12.31
CA PHE A 101 -0.41 19.85 11.95
C PHE A 101 0.23 20.65 10.82
N ARG A 102 -0.56 21.25 9.92
CA ARG A 102 -0.09 22.03 8.76
C ARG A 102 1.06 22.99 9.07
N ASN A 103 0.98 23.73 10.18
CA ASN A 103 1.95 24.77 10.53
C ASN A 103 3.10 24.25 11.41
N THR A 104 3.09 22.97 11.77
CA THR A 104 4.08 22.36 12.67
C THR A 104 4.98 21.34 11.98
N VAL A 105 4.56 20.87 10.80
CA VAL A 105 5.30 19.88 10.01
C VAL A 105 6.15 20.61 8.98
N ASP A 106 7.45 20.35 9.01
CA ASP A 106 8.34 20.78 7.93
C ASP A 106 8.05 19.96 6.67
N THR A 107 7.66 20.67 5.61
CA THR A 107 7.32 20.08 4.32
C THR A 107 8.29 20.44 3.20
N ASP A 108 9.35 21.19 3.49
CA ASP A 108 10.20 21.80 2.47
C ASP A 108 10.87 20.72 1.61
N ARG A 109 11.39 19.67 2.25
CA ARG A 109 12.00 18.54 1.54
C ARG A 109 11.01 17.81 0.64
N LEU A 110 9.77 17.61 1.11
CA LEU A 110 8.73 16.96 0.32
C LEU A 110 8.37 17.81 -0.91
N LEU A 111 8.20 19.12 -0.73
CA LEU A 111 7.91 20.06 -1.81
C LEU A 111 9.03 20.08 -2.86
N VAL A 112 10.29 20.14 -2.44
CA VAL A 112 11.45 20.07 -3.36
C VAL A 112 11.38 18.80 -4.21
N VAL A 113 11.19 17.64 -3.58
CA VAL A 113 11.11 16.36 -4.32
C VAL A 113 9.90 16.30 -5.26
N MET A 114 8.76 16.85 -4.86
CA MET A 114 7.58 16.95 -5.71
C MET A 114 7.87 17.81 -6.95
N MET A 115 8.49 18.97 -6.78
CA MET A 115 8.85 19.90 -7.86
C MET A 115 9.91 19.30 -8.80
N GLU A 116 10.98 18.70 -8.27
CA GLU A 116 12.01 18.02 -9.07
C GLU A 116 11.44 16.82 -9.84
N SER A 117 10.43 16.16 -9.27
CA SER A 117 9.67 15.10 -9.94
C SER A 117 8.64 15.64 -10.94
N GLY A 118 8.56 16.96 -11.15
CA GLY A 118 7.63 17.63 -12.05
C GLY A 118 6.15 17.55 -11.65
N LEU A 119 5.88 17.25 -10.37
CA LEU A 119 4.53 17.20 -9.81
C LEU A 119 3.95 18.60 -9.55
N ASP A 120 4.74 19.66 -9.75
CA ASP A 120 4.30 21.05 -9.85
C ASP A 120 3.50 21.34 -11.14
N ARG A 121 3.47 20.41 -12.10
CA ARG A 121 2.64 20.50 -13.31
C ARG A 121 1.28 19.82 -13.08
N PRO A 122 0.14 20.54 -13.18
CA PRO A 122 -1.18 20.01 -12.82
C PRO A 122 -1.54 18.68 -13.50
N VAL A 123 -1.29 18.56 -14.81
CA VAL A 123 -1.61 17.33 -15.56
C VAL A 123 -0.79 16.15 -15.04
N ARG A 124 0.50 16.35 -14.77
CA ARG A 124 1.38 15.27 -14.26
C ARG A 124 1.00 14.89 -12.84
N PHE A 125 0.65 15.87 -12.00
CA PHE A 125 0.16 15.65 -10.64
C PHE A 125 -1.11 14.79 -10.63
N TRP A 126 -2.14 15.18 -11.38
CA TRP A 126 -3.42 14.46 -11.36
C TRP A 126 -3.33 13.06 -11.99
N LEU A 127 -2.46 12.85 -12.98
CA LEU A 127 -2.14 11.51 -13.49
C LEU A 127 -1.43 10.65 -12.43
N PHE A 128 -0.45 11.22 -11.71
CA PHE A 128 0.20 10.55 -10.60
C PHE A 128 -0.79 10.22 -9.48
N ALA A 129 -1.66 11.17 -9.10
CA ALA A 129 -2.70 10.99 -8.10
C ALA A 129 -3.67 9.87 -8.47
N ALA A 130 -4.15 9.84 -9.72
CA ALA A 130 -5.03 8.77 -10.20
C ALA A 130 -4.34 7.41 -10.16
N TRP A 131 -3.07 7.35 -10.59
CA TRP A 131 -2.28 6.12 -10.48
C TRP A 131 -2.10 5.68 -9.03
N LEU A 132 -1.74 6.60 -8.12
CA LEU A 132 -1.51 6.29 -6.71
C LEU A 132 -2.80 5.77 -6.06
N CYS A 133 -3.88 6.55 -6.13
CA CYS A 133 -5.13 6.26 -5.44
C CYS A 133 -5.85 5.04 -6.02
N ILE A 134 -5.77 4.78 -7.33
CA ILE A 134 -6.55 3.72 -7.98
C ILE A 134 -5.67 2.50 -8.28
N GLY A 135 -4.57 2.72 -9.02
CA GLY A 135 -3.72 1.64 -9.51
C GLY A 135 -2.81 1.06 -8.44
N ASN A 136 -2.02 1.91 -7.79
CA ASN A 136 -1.05 1.48 -6.78
C ASN A 136 -1.76 0.87 -5.56
N SER A 137 -2.78 1.54 -5.02
CA SER A 137 -3.57 1.02 -3.89
C SER A 137 -4.18 -0.36 -4.18
N LEU A 138 -4.73 -0.59 -5.40
CA LEU A 138 -5.26 -1.90 -5.79
C LEU A 138 -4.18 -2.97 -5.81
N LEU A 139 -3.02 -2.65 -6.40
CA LEU A 139 -1.89 -3.56 -6.45
C LEU A 139 -1.37 -3.87 -5.05
N GLU A 140 -1.31 -2.89 -4.15
CA GLU A 140 -0.90 -3.10 -2.76
C GLU A 140 -1.90 -3.96 -1.98
N GLU A 141 -3.20 -3.73 -2.12
CA GLU A 141 -4.21 -4.61 -1.51
C GLU A 141 -4.10 -6.05 -2.03
N PHE A 142 -3.85 -6.20 -3.33
CA PHE A 142 -3.58 -7.50 -3.93
C PHE A 142 -2.32 -8.16 -3.38
N VAL A 143 -1.25 -7.40 -3.16
CA VAL A 143 0.00 -7.91 -2.59
C VAL A 143 -0.16 -8.25 -1.11
N PHE A 144 -0.53 -7.30 -0.27
CA PHE A 144 -0.46 -7.49 1.18
C PHE A 144 -1.62 -8.32 1.72
N ARG A 145 -2.83 -8.15 1.16
CA ARG A 145 -4.02 -8.88 1.63
C ARG A 145 -4.21 -10.18 0.87
N TRP A 146 -4.24 -10.14 -0.46
CA TRP A 146 -4.42 -11.39 -1.20
C TRP A 146 -3.14 -12.25 -1.19
N PHE A 147 -1.95 -11.69 -1.42
CA PHE A 147 -0.74 -12.49 -1.55
C PHE A 147 -0.07 -12.85 -0.20
N VAL A 148 0.35 -11.86 0.58
CA VAL A 148 1.15 -12.03 1.81
C VAL A 148 0.32 -12.69 2.91
N ASP A 149 -0.83 -12.10 3.28
CA ASP A 149 -1.69 -12.62 4.35
C ASP A 149 -2.16 -14.06 4.06
N SER A 150 -2.63 -14.36 2.84
CA SER A 150 -3.01 -15.73 2.47
C SER A 150 -1.85 -16.72 2.57
N ARG A 151 -0.62 -16.34 2.20
CA ARG A 151 0.55 -17.23 2.27
C ARG A 151 1.00 -17.49 3.70
N LEU A 152 0.94 -16.48 4.57
CA LEU A 152 1.17 -16.65 6.00
C LEU A 152 0.17 -17.68 6.58
N LYS A 153 -1.09 -17.62 6.17
CA LYS A 153 -2.12 -18.61 6.55
C LYS A 153 -1.86 -20.01 5.97
N ILE A 154 -1.45 -20.11 4.70
CA ILE A 154 -1.07 -21.39 4.07
C ILE A 154 0.13 -22.03 4.78
N LEU A 155 1.04 -21.22 5.34
CA LEU A 155 2.16 -21.68 6.16
C LEU A 155 1.76 -22.16 7.56
N GLY A 156 0.47 -22.10 7.90
CA GLY A 156 -0.08 -22.58 9.16
C GLY A 156 -0.28 -21.51 10.23
N LEU A 157 -0.06 -20.22 9.92
CA LEU A 157 -0.32 -19.16 10.89
C LEU A 157 -1.83 -18.88 10.99
N PRO A 158 -2.40 -18.81 12.20
CA PRO A 158 -3.79 -18.42 12.38
C PRO A 158 -4.00 -16.95 12.00
N SER A 159 -5.23 -16.57 11.63
CA SER A 159 -5.55 -15.22 11.15
C SER A 159 -5.16 -14.10 12.11
N PHE A 160 -5.30 -14.31 13.43
CA PHE A 160 -4.94 -13.31 14.43
C PHE A 160 -3.41 -13.05 14.53
N ILE A 161 -2.59 -13.90 13.91
CA ILE A 161 -1.13 -13.72 13.77
C ILE A 161 -0.79 -13.23 12.35
N ALA A 162 -1.34 -13.89 11.33
CA ALA A 162 -1.05 -13.57 9.93
C ALA A 162 -1.43 -12.12 9.55
N ILE A 163 -2.57 -11.63 10.03
CA ILE A 163 -3.06 -10.28 9.74
C ILE A 163 -2.12 -9.21 10.30
N PRO A 164 -1.78 -9.20 11.62
CA PRO A 164 -0.80 -8.24 12.15
C PRO A 164 0.56 -8.33 11.48
N ILE A 165 1.07 -9.52 11.15
CA ILE A 165 2.37 -9.65 10.45
C ILE A 165 2.30 -9.01 9.05
N SER A 166 1.24 -9.28 8.28
CA SER A 166 1.07 -8.66 6.96
C SER A 166 0.96 -7.13 7.06
N ALA A 167 0.18 -6.62 8.02
CA ALA A 167 0.07 -5.18 8.29
C ALA A 167 1.42 -4.57 8.71
N LEU A 168 2.23 -5.27 9.51
CA LEU A 168 3.54 -4.81 9.93
C LEU A 168 4.51 -4.73 8.74
N ILE A 169 4.55 -5.74 7.87
CA ILE A 169 5.37 -5.74 6.66
C ILE A 169 4.97 -4.58 5.73
N PHE A 170 3.66 -4.34 5.59
CA PHE A 170 3.14 -3.17 4.89
C PHE A 170 3.62 -1.86 5.52
N THR A 171 3.65 -1.79 6.85
CA THR A 171 4.04 -0.57 7.59
C THR A 171 5.54 -0.30 7.52
N ILE A 172 6.40 -1.33 7.54
CA ILE A 172 7.86 -1.14 7.60
C ILE A 172 8.39 -0.31 6.41
N HIS A 173 7.92 -0.57 5.19
CA HIS A 173 8.36 0.23 4.05
C HIS A 173 7.78 1.64 4.06
N HIS A 174 6.59 1.84 4.63
CA HIS A 174 6.03 3.17 4.86
C HIS A 174 6.82 3.96 5.91
N VAL A 175 7.33 3.31 6.97
CA VAL A 175 8.24 3.95 7.94
C VAL A 175 9.45 4.52 7.21
N ILE A 176 10.06 3.75 6.29
CA ILE A 176 11.22 4.18 5.50
C ILE A 176 10.88 5.40 4.64
N VAL A 177 9.72 5.39 3.98
CA VAL A 177 9.27 6.51 3.13
C VAL A 177 8.96 7.74 3.98
N LEU A 178 8.16 7.60 5.05
CA LEU A 178 7.80 8.70 5.94
C LEU A 178 9.03 9.35 6.57
N ALA A 179 9.99 8.55 7.04
CA ALA A 179 11.20 9.05 7.67
C ALA A 179 12.10 9.83 6.68
N ALA A 180 11.96 9.62 5.38
CA ALA A 180 12.72 10.36 4.38
C ALA A 180 12.25 11.81 4.25
N PHE A 181 11.00 12.09 4.63
CA PHE A 181 10.35 13.39 4.41
C PHE A 181 9.95 14.12 5.68
N PHE A 182 9.72 13.41 6.78
CA PHE A 182 9.11 13.99 7.98
C PHE A 182 9.88 13.68 9.26
N ASP A 183 9.63 14.50 10.29
CA ASP A 183 10.16 14.28 11.64
C ASP A 183 9.54 13.05 12.33
N LEU A 184 10.20 12.60 13.40
CA LEU A 184 9.83 11.37 14.13
C LEU A 184 8.36 11.34 14.60
N ARG A 185 7.76 12.48 14.95
CA ARG A 185 6.37 12.53 15.42
C ARG A 185 5.42 12.10 14.32
N ILE A 186 5.61 12.63 13.11
CA ILE A 186 4.81 12.27 11.93
C ILE A 186 5.10 10.85 11.48
N VAL A 187 6.37 10.42 11.55
CA VAL A 187 6.72 9.01 11.26
C VAL A 187 5.97 8.07 12.18
N VAL A 188 5.94 8.32 13.49
CA VAL A 188 5.25 7.46 14.47
C VAL A 188 3.73 7.47 14.24
N ILE A 189 3.12 8.65 14.16
CA ILE A 189 1.66 8.79 13.99
C ILE A 189 1.22 8.20 12.63
N GLY A 190 1.93 8.56 11.56
CA GLY A 190 1.67 8.07 10.20
C GLY A 190 1.83 6.55 10.11
N SER A 191 2.90 6.00 10.69
CA SER A 191 3.13 4.54 10.70
C SER A 191 2.08 3.80 11.52
N ALA A 192 1.63 4.36 12.64
CA ALA A 192 0.51 3.80 13.41
C ALA A 192 -0.78 3.80 12.57
N GLY A 193 -1.05 4.88 11.84
CA GLY A 193 -2.18 4.98 10.92
C GLY A 193 -2.11 3.94 9.79
N VAL A 194 -0.95 3.79 9.14
CA VAL A 194 -0.70 2.78 8.09
C VAL A 194 -0.91 1.37 8.63
N PHE A 195 -0.41 1.07 9.84
CA PHE A 195 -0.59 -0.23 10.48
C PHE A 195 -2.07 -0.53 10.75
N ILE A 196 -2.79 0.42 11.35
CA ILE A 196 -4.22 0.30 11.64
C ILE A 196 -5.03 0.15 10.35
N GLY A 197 -4.73 0.94 9.31
CA GLY A 197 -5.33 0.80 7.99
C GLY A 197 -5.13 -0.62 7.44
N GLY A 198 -3.90 -1.13 7.50
CA GLY A 198 -3.57 -2.49 7.10
C GLY A 198 -4.35 -3.57 7.85
N LEU A 199 -4.59 -3.40 9.15
CA LEU A 199 -5.45 -4.29 9.94
C LEU A 199 -6.91 -4.24 9.46
N ILE A 200 -7.46 -3.03 9.26
CA ILE A 200 -8.84 -2.80 8.81
C ILE A 200 -9.08 -3.42 7.43
N TRP A 201 -8.14 -3.24 6.49
CA TRP A 201 -8.27 -3.78 5.14
C TRP A 201 -8.14 -5.32 5.12
N SER A 202 -7.25 -5.89 5.95
CA SER A 202 -7.18 -7.35 6.14
C SER A 202 -8.46 -7.92 6.77
N ALA A 203 -9.06 -7.23 7.74
CA ALA A 203 -10.34 -7.63 8.32
C ALA A 203 -11.47 -7.54 7.28
N SER A 204 -11.48 -6.49 6.46
CA SER A 204 -12.44 -6.30 5.36
C SER A 204 -12.35 -7.42 4.32
N LEU A 205 -11.14 -7.90 4.01
CA LEU A 205 -10.93 -9.09 3.19
C LEU A 205 -11.59 -10.33 3.81
N GLY A 206 -11.44 -10.54 5.12
CA GLY A 206 -12.06 -11.67 5.82
C GLY A 206 -13.59 -11.64 5.79
N LEU A 207 -14.18 -10.45 5.98
CA LEU A 207 -15.64 -10.25 6.04
C LEU A 207 -16.30 -10.36 4.66
N SER A 208 -15.68 -9.76 3.63
CA SER A 208 -16.24 -9.70 2.27
C SER A 208 -15.74 -10.82 1.35
N LYS A 209 -14.68 -11.53 1.74
CA LYS A 209 -13.93 -12.45 0.89
C LYS A 209 -13.41 -11.80 -0.39
N SER A 210 -13.16 -10.48 -0.36
CA SER A 210 -12.67 -9.71 -1.49
C SER A 210 -11.75 -8.57 -1.06
N VAL A 211 -10.81 -8.20 -1.93
CA VAL A 211 -9.93 -7.04 -1.73
C VAL A 211 -10.62 -5.71 -2.02
N ILE A 212 -11.76 -5.74 -2.72
CA ILE A 212 -12.48 -4.53 -3.18
C ILE A 212 -12.84 -3.55 -2.06
N PRO A 213 -13.45 -3.94 -0.92
CA PRO A 213 -13.74 -2.98 0.15
C PRO A 213 -12.47 -2.35 0.74
N GLY A 214 -11.41 -3.15 0.92
CA GLY A 214 -10.10 -2.65 1.37
C GLY A 214 -9.54 -1.65 0.37
N TRP A 215 -9.60 -1.96 -0.92
CA TRP A 215 -9.14 -1.09 -1.99
C TRP A 215 -9.90 0.23 -2.07
N ILE A 216 -11.24 0.22 -1.98
CA ILE A 216 -12.04 1.45 -1.96
C ILE A 216 -11.62 2.33 -0.77
N SER A 217 -11.45 1.72 0.41
CA SER A 217 -11.01 2.42 1.61
C SER A 217 -9.61 3.02 1.42
N HIS A 218 -8.66 2.21 0.97
CA HIS A 218 -7.27 2.61 0.69
C HIS A 218 -7.21 3.75 -0.33
N ALA A 219 -7.96 3.65 -1.44
CA ALA A 219 -8.03 4.69 -2.46
C ALA A 219 -8.51 6.04 -1.90
N LEU A 220 -9.47 6.03 -0.98
CA LEU A 220 -9.95 7.25 -0.31
C LEU A 220 -8.94 7.82 0.69
N VAL A 221 -8.18 6.94 1.36
CA VAL A 221 -7.08 7.34 2.25
C VAL A 221 -5.95 7.98 1.45
N ASP A 222 -5.56 7.39 0.33
CA ASP A 222 -4.56 7.97 -0.58
C ASP A 222 -5.05 9.29 -1.15
N LEU A 223 -6.33 9.38 -1.50
CA LEU A 223 -6.94 10.63 -1.97
C LEU A 223 -6.83 11.74 -0.93
N ALA A 224 -7.01 11.44 0.36
CA ALA A 224 -6.82 12.41 1.43
C ALA A 224 -5.37 12.95 1.48
N ILE A 225 -4.38 12.08 1.28
CA ILE A 225 -2.97 12.47 1.20
C ILE A 225 -2.71 13.31 -0.05
N ILE A 226 -3.29 12.94 -1.19
CA ILE A 226 -3.22 13.72 -2.44
C ILE A 226 -3.83 15.11 -2.28
N VAL A 227 -4.98 15.23 -1.60
CA VAL A 227 -5.62 16.52 -1.32
C VAL A 227 -4.69 17.43 -0.52
N ILE A 228 -4.00 16.88 0.49
CA ILE A 228 -2.99 17.62 1.24
C ILE A 228 -1.85 18.07 0.30
N GLY A 229 -1.29 17.17 -0.50
CA GLY A 229 -0.23 17.51 -1.46
C GLY A 229 -0.65 18.56 -2.50
N ALA A 230 -1.89 18.50 -2.99
CA ALA A 230 -2.46 19.48 -3.92
C ALA A 230 -2.58 20.87 -3.28
N SER A 231 -3.02 20.93 -2.01
CA SER A 231 -3.10 22.19 -1.26
C SER A 231 -1.73 22.82 -1.03
N MET A 232 -0.70 22.00 -0.81
CA MET A 232 0.67 22.47 -0.63
C MET A 232 1.28 23.04 -1.92
N LEU A 233 0.89 22.50 -3.09
CA LEU A 233 1.27 23.01 -4.40
C LEU A 233 0.38 24.17 -4.91
N GLY A 234 -0.68 24.52 -4.18
CA GLY A 234 -1.63 25.58 -4.57
C GLY A 234 -2.55 25.22 -5.74
N PHE A 235 -2.82 23.94 -5.97
CA PHE A 235 -3.80 23.50 -6.98
C PHE A 235 -5.25 23.59 -6.51
N ILE A 236 -5.47 23.62 -5.19
CA ILE A 236 -6.77 23.75 -4.51
C ILE A 236 -6.65 24.67 -3.30
#